data_AF-A0A3D5YHI4-F1
#
_entry.id   AF-A0A3D5YHI4-F1
#
_cell.length_a   1.000
_cell.length_b   1.000
_cell.length_c   1.000
_cell.angle_alpha   90.00
_cell.angle_beta   90.00
_cell.angle_gamma   90.00
#
_symmetry.space_group_name_H-M   'P 1'
#
loop_
_entity.id
_entity.type
_entity.pdbx_description
1 polymer ?
#
loop_
_entity_poly.entity_id
_entity_poly.type
_entity_poly.pdbx_seq_one_letter_code
_entity_poly.pdbx_strand_id
1 'polypeptide(L)'
;MMLIQIPVFIGLYTVIRKISNNDIPAEWLYSFMPFGQKYLDPANINHMFLGIDLLATKNIALTIIAAVFTFLQMKLTTLAKPMTPSIPGANVPDMGKMMGFMNVFMVFMIGSFVYGTQAGVGLYIATTSIFSVAQYAIQYRALLKAKFLEWRSKGQNVIVGK
;
A
#
# COMPACT_ATOMS: atom_id res chain seq x y z
N MET A 1 -13.57 -3.86 -4.73
CA MET A 1 -13.07 -2.79 -3.84
C MET A 1 -12.44 -1.58 -4.58
N MET A 2 -12.15 -1.63 -5.89
CA MET A 2 -11.52 -0.49 -6.60
C MET A 2 -12.41 0.75 -6.76
N LEU A 3 -13.74 0.61 -6.90
CA LEU A 3 -14.64 1.75 -7.15
C LEU A 3 -14.71 2.77 -6.01
N ILE A 4 -14.60 2.31 -4.75
CA ILE A 4 -14.67 3.21 -3.57
C ILE A 4 -13.31 3.79 -3.19
N GLN A 5 -12.20 3.20 -3.66
CA GLN A 5 -10.85 3.65 -3.30
C GLN A 5 -10.47 4.95 -4.01
N ILE A 6 -10.86 5.10 -5.28
CA ILE A 6 -10.51 6.28 -6.09
C ILE A 6 -11.05 7.58 -5.48
N PRO A 7 -12.35 7.69 -5.08
CA PRO A 7 -12.86 8.92 -4.48
C PRO A 7 -12.18 9.29 -3.15
N VAL A 8 -11.93 8.29 -2.29
CA VAL A 8 -11.28 8.51 -0.98
C VAL A 8 -9.86 9.02 -1.17
N PHE A 9 -9.11 8.42 -2.09
CA PHE A 9 -7.75 8.85 -2.41
C PHE A 9 -7.72 10.28 -2.97
N ILE A 10 -8.61 10.61 -3.92
CA ILE A 10 -8.70 11.95 -4.50
C ILE A 10 -9.05 12.99 -3.42
N GLY A 11 -9.98 12.67 -2.53
CA GLY A 11 -10.36 13.54 -1.41
C GLY A 11 -9.17 13.86 -0.51
N LEU A 12 -8.48 12.83 -0.02
CA LEU A 12 -7.28 12.99 0.82
C LEU A 12 -6.16 13.74 0.10
N TYR A 13 -5.85 13.37 -1.14
CA TYR A 13 -4.84 14.05 -1.95
C TYR A 13 -5.14 15.54 -2.10
N THR A 14 -6.39 15.89 -2.41
CA THR A 14 -6.81 17.28 -2.59
C THR A 14 -6.71 18.08 -1.29
N VAL A 15 -7.10 17.48 -0.16
CA VAL A 15 -7.04 18.13 1.15
C VAL A 15 -5.59 18.38 1.57
N ILE A 16 -4.72 17.37 1.52
CA ILE A 16 -3.31 17.51 1.93
C ILE A 16 -2.58 18.52 1.01
N ARG A 17 -2.90 18.51 -0.30
CA ARG A 17 -2.32 19.46 -1.25
C ARG A 17 -2.77 20.90 -0.98
N LYS A 18 -4.06 21.13 -0.72
CA LYS A 18 -4.58 22.46 -0.39
C LYS A 18 -4.07 22.99 0.94
N ILE A 19 -3.94 22.13 1.96
CA ILE A 19 -3.35 22.51 3.25
C ILE A 19 -1.90 22.96 3.07
N SER A 20 -1.09 22.21 2.33
CA SER A 20 0.31 22.58 2.09
C SER A 20 0.50 23.83 1.22
N ASN A 21 -0.46 24.13 0.35
CA ASN A 21 -0.43 25.33 -0.47
C ASN A 21 -1.04 26.55 0.23
N ASN A 22 -1.54 26.39 1.46
CA ASN A 22 -2.24 27.43 2.21
C ASN A 22 -3.48 28.00 1.47
N ASP A 23 -4.12 27.15 0.65
CA ASP A 23 -5.21 27.50 -0.28
C ASP A 23 -6.56 26.94 0.21
N ILE A 24 -6.80 26.99 1.53
CA ILE A 24 -8.01 26.44 2.13
C ILE A 24 -9.07 27.55 2.22
N PRO A 25 -10.13 27.53 1.38
CA PRO A 25 -11.20 28.51 1.48
C PRO A 25 -11.95 28.34 2.82
N ALA A 26 -12.17 29.45 3.53
CA ALA A 26 -12.90 29.46 4.79
C ALA A 26 -14.35 28.93 4.67
N GLU A 27 -14.89 28.91 3.45
CA GLU A 27 -16.19 28.34 3.08
C GLU A 27 -16.29 26.82 3.28
N TRP A 28 -15.16 26.11 3.33
CA TRP A 28 -15.12 24.66 3.58
C TRP A 28 -15.22 24.31 5.07
N LEU A 29 -15.03 25.31 5.95
CA LEU A 29 -15.32 25.09 7.36
C LEU A 29 -16.82 25.02 7.57
N TYR A 30 -17.20 24.04 8.38
CA TYR A 30 -18.52 23.98 8.93
C TYR A 30 -18.84 25.29 9.67
N SER A 31 -20.01 25.86 9.38
CA SER A 31 -20.48 27.10 9.99
C SER A 31 -20.59 27.02 11.52
N PHE A 32 -20.66 25.82 12.09
CA PHE A 32 -20.67 25.57 13.53
C PHE A 32 -19.27 25.53 14.18
N MET A 33 -18.19 25.70 13.41
CA MET A 33 -16.80 25.66 13.90
C MET A 33 -16.05 26.99 13.66
N PRO A 34 -16.48 28.11 14.25
CA PRO A 34 -15.83 29.41 14.07
C PRO A 34 -14.38 29.45 14.58
N PHE A 35 -14.04 28.61 15.57
CA PHE A 35 -12.67 28.44 16.06
C PHE A 35 -11.75 27.70 15.07
N GLY A 36 -12.32 27.04 14.05
CA GLY A 36 -11.58 26.29 13.05
C GLY A 36 -10.77 27.19 12.12
N GLN A 37 -11.16 28.46 11.94
CA GLN A 37 -10.43 29.43 11.12
C GLN A 37 -8.99 29.64 11.58
N LYS A 38 -8.71 29.52 12.89
CA LYS A 38 -7.34 29.61 13.43
C LYS A 38 -6.43 28.49 12.92
N TYR A 39 -7.00 27.33 12.59
CA TYR A 39 -6.29 26.17 12.08
C TYR A 39 -6.29 26.10 10.55
N LEU A 40 -6.74 27.15 9.85
CA LEU A 40 -6.57 27.26 8.41
C LEU A 40 -5.12 27.52 8.02
N ASP A 41 -4.39 28.25 8.87
CA ASP A 41 -2.99 28.54 8.66
C ASP A 41 -2.14 27.32 9.05
N PRO A 42 -1.35 26.74 8.12
CA PRO A 42 -0.43 25.66 8.41
C PRO A 42 0.54 25.97 9.56
N ALA A 43 0.83 27.24 9.85
CA ALA A 43 1.67 27.65 10.98
C ALA A 43 1.06 27.33 12.35
N ASN A 44 -0.27 27.17 12.44
CA ASN A 44 -0.99 26.88 13.68
C ASN A 44 -1.30 25.39 13.87
N ILE A 45 -0.92 24.52 12.92
CA ILE A 45 -1.11 23.07 13.01
C ILE A 45 0.24 22.39 13.18
N ASN A 46 0.31 21.44 14.11
CA ASN A 46 1.46 20.56 14.22
C ASN A 46 1.36 19.45 13.15
N HIS A 47 2.12 19.60 12.07
CA HIS A 47 2.19 18.62 10.98
C HIS A 47 3.26 17.54 11.19
N MET A 48 3.94 17.53 12.34
CA MET A 48 4.93 16.50 12.65
C MET A 48 4.25 15.23 13.18
N PHE A 49 4.46 14.13 12.47
CA PHE A 49 4.04 12.80 12.87
C PHE A 49 5.26 11.88 12.96
N LEU A 50 5.55 11.32 14.15
CA LEU A 50 6.73 10.47 14.37
C LEU A 50 8.07 11.13 13.94
N GLY A 51 8.17 12.46 14.03
CA GLY A 51 9.34 13.22 13.57
C GLY A 51 9.36 13.51 12.06
N ILE A 52 8.29 13.19 11.35
CA ILE A 52 8.13 13.42 9.91
C ILE A 52 7.13 14.56 9.70
N ASP A 53 7.54 15.59 8.96
CA ASP A 53 6.61 16.59 8.45
C ASP A 53 5.72 15.98 7.36
N LEU A 54 4.41 15.94 7.63
CA LEU A 54 3.39 15.39 6.73
C LEU A 54 3.10 16.25 5.50
N LEU A 55 3.39 17.55 5.56
CA LEU A 55 3.22 18.47 4.43
C LEU A 55 4.45 18.51 3.54
N ALA A 56 5.62 18.15 4.09
CA ALA A 56 6.86 18.07 3.34
C ALA A 56 6.78 17.04 2.20
N THR A 57 7.47 17.34 1.11
CA THR A 57 7.65 16.42 -0.03
C THR A 57 8.96 15.65 0.12
N LYS A 58 9.13 14.56 -0.66
CA LYS A 58 10.38 13.77 -0.74
C LYS A 58 10.79 13.08 0.57
N ASN A 59 9.84 12.62 1.37
CA ASN A 59 10.18 11.86 2.58
C ASN A 59 10.63 10.43 2.24
N ILE A 60 11.93 10.18 2.37
CA ILE A 60 12.57 8.91 2.02
C ILE A 60 12.12 7.79 2.98
N ALA A 61 11.99 8.07 4.28
CA ALA A 61 11.62 7.06 5.27
C ALA A 61 10.23 6.49 5.00
N LEU A 62 9.23 7.35 4.77
CA LEU A 62 7.87 6.93 4.40
C LEU A 62 7.83 6.22 3.05
N THR A 63 8.62 6.67 2.08
CA THR A 63 8.71 6.03 0.76
C THR A 63 9.18 4.58 0.89
N ILE A 64 10.23 4.32 1.68
CA ILE A 64 10.75 2.97 1.90
C ILE A 64 9.70 2.10 2.60
N ILE A 65 9.07 2.61 3.65
CA ILE A 65 8.03 1.87 4.39
C ILE A 65 6.87 1.52 3.47
N ALA A 66 6.33 2.49 2.72
CA ALA A 66 5.23 2.28 1.78
C ALA A 66 5.62 1.23 0.73
N ALA A 67 6.79 1.38 0.09
CA ALA A 67 7.26 0.45 -0.93
C ALA A 67 7.41 -0.99 -0.39
N VAL A 68 7.98 -1.17 0.80
CA VAL A 68 8.14 -2.48 1.44
C VAL A 68 6.77 -3.13 1.72
N PHE A 69 5.81 -2.38 2.26
CA PHE A 69 4.49 -2.93 2.55
C PHE A 69 3.67 -3.19 1.28
N THR A 70 3.77 -2.33 0.26
CA THR A 70 3.13 -2.58 -1.04
C THR A 70 3.74 -3.79 -1.74
N PHE A 71 5.05 -4.00 -1.63
CA PHE A 71 5.70 -5.23 -2.12
C PHE A 71 5.20 -6.47 -1.39
N LEU A 72 5.13 -6.42 -0.06
CA LEU A 72 4.62 -7.52 0.74
C LEU A 72 3.16 -7.84 0.41
N GLN A 73 2.34 -6.80 0.24
CA GLN A 73 0.94 -6.92 -0.20
C GLN A 73 0.85 -7.69 -1.51
N MET A 74 1.60 -7.28 -2.54
CA MET A 74 1.53 -7.95 -3.84
C MET A 74 2.11 -9.35 -3.82
N LYS A 75 3.18 -9.60 -3.07
CA LYS A 75 3.72 -10.96 -2.85
C LYS A 75 2.66 -11.87 -2.24
N LEU A 76 1.98 -11.43 -1.17
CA LEU A 76 0.92 -12.21 -0.53
C LEU A 76 -0.26 -12.45 -1.47
N THR A 77 -0.71 -11.44 -2.22
CA THR A 77 -1.79 -11.59 -3.20
C THR A 77 -1.42 -12.58 -4.31
N THR A 78 -0.16 -12.64 -4.75
CA THR A 78 0.27 -13.65 -5.73
C THR A 78 0.41 -15.06 -5.17
N LEU A 79 0.77 -15.20 -3.90
CA LEU A 79 0.81 -16.50 -3.22
C LEU A 79 -0.60 -17.04 -2.95
N ALA A 80 -1.56 -16.14 -2.77
CA ALA A 80 -2.97 -16.41 -2.49
C ALA A 80 -3.82 -16.71 -3.73
N LYS A 81 -3.35 -16.36 -4.94
CA LYS A 81 -4.01 -16.75 -6.18
C LYS A 81 -3.78 -18.23 -6.44
N PRO A 82 -4.83 -19.04 -6.72
CA PRO A 82 -4.62 -20.41 -7.18
C PRO A 82 -3.77 -20.36 -8.44
N MET A 83 -2.76 -21.24 -8.52
CA MET A 83 -2.04 -21.47 -9.78
C MET A 83 -3.09 -21.72 -10.85
N THR A 84 -3.13 -20.87 -11.87
CA THR A 84 -3.93 -21.13 -13.06
C THR A 84 -3.59 -22.54 -13.54
N PRO A 85 -4.58 -23.41 -13.79
CA PRO A 85 -4.32 -24.79 -14.17
C PRO A 85 -3.46 -24.77 -15.44
N SER A 86 -2.27 -25.36 -15.36
CA SER A 86 -1.41 -25.54 -16.52
C SER A 86 -2.10 -26.53 -17.44
N ILE A 87 -2.71 -26.03 -18.53
CA ILE A 87 -3.29 -26.88 -19.57
C ILE A 87 -2.12 -27.59 -20.27
N PRO A 88 -2.05 -28.93 -20.26
CA PRO A 88 -0.97 -29.65 -20.94
C PRO A 88 -1.03 -29.39 -22.45
N GLY A 89 0.01 -28.80 -23.04
CA GLY A 89 0.14 -28.60 -24.49
C GLY A 89 0.07 -27.15 -25.00
N ALA A 90 -0.21 -26.16 -24.14
CA ALA A 90 -0.04 -24.76 -24.51
C ALA A 90 1.40 -24.31 -24.21
N ASN A 91 2.09 -23.72 -25.20
CA ASN A 91 3.28 -22.91 -24.96
C ASN A 91 2.86 -21.63 -24.21
N VAL A 92 2.49 -21.78 -22.93
CA VAL A 92 2.26 -20.64 -22.05
C VAL A 92 3.63 -20.07 -21.70
N PRO A 93 3.94 -18.81 -22.10
CA PRO A 93 5.14 -18.15 -21.62
C PRO A 93 5.09 -18.17 -20.09
N ASP A 94 6.26 -18.34 -19.48
CA ASP A 94 6.53 -18.50 -18.04
C ASP A 94 5.74 -17.47 -17.20
N MET A 95 4.44 -17.71 -17.00
CA MET A 95 3.45 -16.73 -16.54
C MET A 95 3.77 -16.25 -15.13
N GLY A 96 4.46 -17.10 -14.36
CA GLY A 96 5.00 -16.76 -13.04
C GLY A 96 6.08 -15.68 -13.08
N LYS A 97 6.98 -15.68 -14.07
CA LYS A 97 8.00 -14.64 -14.23
C LYS A 97 7.39 -13.32 -14.69
N MET A 98 6.40 -13.37 -15.59
CA MET A 98 5.68 -12.18 -16.05
C MET A 98 4.86 -11.51 -14.94
N MET A 99 4.16 -12.30 -14.10
CA MET A 99 3.47 -11.77 -12.91
C MET A 99 4.44 -11.22 -11.86
N GLY A 100 5.59 -11.86 -11.66
CA GLY A 100 6.63 -11.37 -10.76
C GLY A 100 7.18 -10.01 -11.18
N PHE A 101 7.47 -9.84 -12.48
CA PHE A 101 7.95 -8.57 -13.03
C PHE A 101 6.90 -7.46 -12.92
N MET A 102 5.64 -7.76 -13.24
CA MET A 102 4.53 -6.80 -13.14
C MET A 102 4.33 -6.28 -11.70
N ASN A 103 4.46 -7.16 -10.70
CA ASN A 103 4.39 -6.74 -9.31
C ASN A 103 5.54 -5.81 -8.93
N VAL A 104 6.78 -6.17 -9.27
CA VAL A 104 7.94 -5.32 -8.93
C VAL A 104 7.81 -3.95 -9.59
N PHE A 105 7.37 -3.91 -10.85
CA PHE A 105 7.10 -2.66 -11.56
C PHE A 105 6.04 -1.80 -10.87
N MET A 106 4.93 -2.40 -10.43
CA MET A 106 3.87 -1.67 -9.73
C MET A 106 4.33 -1.13 -8.35
N VAL A 107 5.19 -1.85 -7.62
CA VAL A 107 5.81 -1.32 -6.39
C VAL A 107 6.67 -0.13 -6.72
N PHE A 108 7.51 -0.23 -7.75
CA PHE A 108 8.42 0.83 -8.12
C PHE A 108 7.67 2.11 -8.54
N MET A 109 6.57 1.95 -9.28
CA MET A 109 5.69 3.04 -9.66
C MET A 109 5.06 3.72 -8.43
N ILE A 110 4.51 2.95 -7.49
CA ILE A 110 3.92 3.48 -6.27
C ILE A 110 4.98 4.15 -5.37
N GLY A 111 6.16 3.54 -5.23
CA GLY A 111 7.27 4.12 -4.47
C GLY A 111 7.74 5.45 -5.07
N SER A 112 7.88 5.51 -6.39
CA SER A 112 8.25 6.74 -7.10
C SER A 112 7.17 7.83 -6.94
N PHE A 113 5.90 7.43 -6.99
CA PHE A 113 4.77 8.32 -6.76
C PHE A 113 4.77 8.89 -5.32
N VAL A 114 4.92 8.03 -4.31
CA VAL A 114 4.99 8.43 -2.90
C VAL A 114 6.13 9.43 -2.67
N TYR A 115 7.29 9.16 -3.27
CA TYR A 115 8.45 10.06 -3.19
C TYR A 115 8.19 11.45 -3.78
N GLY A 116 7.46 11.52 -4.90
CA GLY A 116 7.10 12.79 -5.55
C GLY A 116 5.97 13.55 -4.87
N THR A 117 5.19 12.88 -4.02
CA THR A 117 4.05 13.47 -3.31
C THR A 117 4.40 13.89 -1.88
N GLN A 118 3.42 14.53 -1.22
CA GLN A 118 3.53 14.93 0.18
C GLN A 118 3.54 13.70 1.09
N ALA A 119 4.29 13.77 2.19
CA ALA A 119 4.44 12.68 3.14
C ALA A 119 3.10 12.16 3.69
N GLY A 120 2.09 13.02 3.87
CA GLY A 120 0.75 12.60 4.27
C GLY A 120 0.08 11.61 3.31
N VAL A 121 0.29 11.79 2.00
CA VAL A 121 -0.21 10.85 0.97
C VAL A 121 0.56 9.52 1.06
N GLY A 122 1.87 9.59 1.29
CA GLY A 122 2.71 8.42 1.54
C GLY A 122 2.28 7.61 2.77
N LEU A 123 1.93 8.29 3.86
CA LEU A 123 1.45 7.67 5.08
C LEU A 123 0.10 6.96 4.86
N TYR A 124 -0.81 7.56 4.10
CA TYR A 124 -2.06 6.93 3.71
C TYR A 124 -1.82 5.62 2.95
N ILE A 125 -0.97 5.66 1.92
CA ILE A 125 -0.64 4.48 1.11
C ILE A 125 0.01 3.39 1.97
N ALA A 126 0.98 3.76 2.83
CA ALA A 126 1.63 2.82 3.74
C ALA A 126 0.61 2.13 4.65
N THR A 127 -0.26 2.91 5.29
CA THR A 127 -1.27 2.40 6.22
C THR A 127 -2.26 1.47 5.51
N THR A 128 -2.77 1.87 4.34
CA THR A 128 -3.66 1.01 3.53
C THR A 128 -2.98 -0.28 3.08
N SER A 129 -1.72 -0.24 2.67
CA SER A 129 -0.96 -1.45 2.32
C SER A 129 -0.77 -2.37 3.53
N ILE A 130 -0.48 -1.83 4.72
CA ILE A 130 -0.38 -2.61 5.96
C ILE A 130 -1.71 -3.31 6.28
N PHE A 131 -2.82 -2.57 6.25
CA PHE A 131 -4.15 -3.16 6.48
C PHE A 131 -4.48 -4.24 5.47
N SER A 132 -4.14 -4.03 4.20
CA SER A 132 -4.36 -5.01 3.16
C SER A 132 -3.53 -6.28 3.40
N VAL A 133 -2.24 -6.14 3.72
CA VAL A 133 -1.36 -7.26 4.11
C VAL A 133 -1.95 -8.04 5.27
N ALA A 134 -2.42 -7.35 6.31
CA ALA A 134 -3.03 -7.98 7.48
C ALA A 134 -4.31 -8.74 7.11
N GLN A 135 -5.19 -8.15 6.31
CA GLN A 135 -6.40 -8.81 5.82
C GLN A 135 -6.07 -10.06 5.00
N TYR A 136 -5.12 -9.97 4.07
CA TYR A 136 -4.65 -11.12 3.29
C TYR A 136 -4.04 -12.20 4.20
N ALA A 137 -3.22 -11.83 5.17
CA ALA A 137 -2.61 -12.79 6.10
C ALA A 137 -3.67 -13.54 6.91
N ILE A 138 -4.71 -12.84 7.39
CA ILE A 138 -5.80 -13.45 8.16
C ILE A 138 -6.66 -14.34 7.26
N GLN A 139 -7.05 -13.87 6.07
CA GLN A 139 -7.89 -14.61 5.13
C GLN A 139 -7.22 -15.89 4.65
N TYR A 140 -5.92 -15.83 4.34
CA TYR A 140 -5.14 -16.94 3.80
C TYR A 140 -4.35 -17.70 4.86
N ARG A 141 -4.66 -17.53 6.16
CA ARG A 141 -3.93 -18.17 7.27
C ARG A 141 -3.81 -19.69 7.15
N ALA A 142 -4.82 -20.37 6.59
CA ALA A 142 -4.79 -21.82 6.40
C ALA A 142 -3.82 -22.24 5.27
N LEU A 143 -3.85 -21.52 4.15
CA LEU A 143 -2.97 -21.75 3.00
C LEU A 143 -1.51 -21.36 3.30
N LEU A 144 -1.31 -20.28 4.07
CA LEU A 144 0.01 -19.86 4.54
C LEU A 144 0.62 -20.88 5.50
N LYS A 145 -0.18 -21.45 6.42
CA LYS A 145 0.27 -22.57 7.27
C LYS A 145 0.65 -23.80 6.44
N ALA A 146 -0.14 -24.16 5.44
CA ALA A 146 0.16 -25.28 4.54
C ALA A 146 1.47 -25.07 3.76
N LYS A 147 1.67 -23.88 3.17
CA LYS A 147 2.93 -23.53 2.47
C LYS A 147 4.13 -23.43 3.42
N PHE A 148 3.93 -22.97 4.64
CA PHE A 148 4.98 -22.93 5.65
C PHE A 148 5.42 -24.34 6.05
N LEU A 149 4.46 -25.27 6.17
CA LEU A 149 4.74 -26.70 6.38
C LEU A 149 5.43 -27.34 5.19
N GLU A 150 5.00 -27.05 3.95
CA GLU A 150 5.69 -27.50 2.72
C GLU A 150 7.14 -26.97 2.64
N TRP A 151 7.35 -25.69 2.95
CA TRP A 151 8.68 -25.09 2.95
C TRP A 151 9.60 -25.72 4.01
N ARG A 152 9.06 -26.02 5.19
CA ARG A 152 9.78 -26.74 6.25
C ARG A 152 10.03 -28.21 5.91
N SER A 153 9.10 -28.84 5.19
CA SER A 153 9.17 -30.24 4.73
C SER A 153 10.13 -30.43 3.55
N LYS A 154 10.30 -29.42 2.69
CA LYS A 154 11.21 -29.48 1.53
C LYS A 154 12.69 -29.74 1.85
N GLY A 155 13.10 -29.61 3.12
CA GLY A 155 14.43 -29.98 3.61
C GLY A 155 14.53 -31.41 4.18
N GLN A 156 13.41 -32.13 4.32
CA GLN A 156 13.39 -33.54 4.71
C GLN A 156 12.95 -34.34 3.48
N ASN A 157 13.88 -35.13 2.93
CA ASN A 157 13.58 -36.13 1.90
C ASN A 157 12.60 -37.16 2.47
N VAL A 158 11.30 -36.85 2.46
CA VAL A 158 10.27 -37.86 2.72
C VAL A 158 10.07 -38.60 1.42
N ILE A 159 10.82 -39.69 1.30
CA ILE A 159 10.58 -40.79 0.39
C ILE A 159 9.17 -41.29 0.73
N VAL A 160 8.17 -40.88 -0.03
CA VAL A 160 6.85 -41.52 0.07
C VAL A 160 7.00 -42.87 -0.60
N GLY A 161 7.24 -43.88 0.24
CA GLY A 161 7.19 -45.29 -0.14
C GLY A 161 5.82 -45.62 -0.74
N LYS A 162 5.88 -46.47 -1.77
CA LYS A 162 4.79 -47.00 -2.59
C LYS A 162 3.55 -47.42 -1.81
#